data_AF-A0A852CAQ4-F1
#
_entry.id   AF-A0A852CAQ4-F1
#
_cell.length_a   1.000
_cell.length_b   1.000
_cell.length_c   1.000
_cell.angle_alpha   90.00
_cell.angle_beta   90.00
_cell.angle_gamma   90.00
#
_symmetry.space_group_name_H-M   'P 1'
#
loop_
_entity.id
_entity.type
_entity.pdbx_description
1 polymer ?
#
loop_
_entity_poly.entity_id
_entity_poly.type
_entity_poly.pdbx_seq_one_letter_code
_entity_poly.pdbx_strand_id
1 'polypeptide(L)'
;NLSSFRQICKEFADLIAQDRSPLGNSRPSLILEPGVQSCLTHFSLITHGFGGPAICAALTAFQNYLVESLKGLDKMFMNSTGNGHTAGDSKGPEKDVKHRK
;
A
#
# COMPACT_ATOMS: atom_id res chain seq x y z
N ASN A 1 -8.93 -11.30 -4.68
CA ASN A 1 -7.50 -11.25 -4.29
C ASN A 1 -7.15 -9.97 -3.54
N LEU A 2 -7.10 -8.77 -4.14
CA LEU A 2 -6.73 -7.54 -3.38
C LEU A 2 -7.79 -7.13 -2.32
N SER A 3 -9.08 -7.26 -2.62
CA SER A 3 -10.14 -6.98 -1.63
C SER A 3 -10.05 -7.91 -0.41
N SER A 4 -9.74 -9.18 -0.64
CA SER A 4 -9.48 -10.17 0.42
C SER A 4 -8.25 -9.79 1.24
N PHE A 5 -7.17 -9.35 0.60
CA PHE A 5 -5.98 -8.87 1.29
C PHE A 5 -6.28 -7.64 2.17
N ARG A 6 -7.00 -6.65 1.64
CA ARG A 6 -7.43 -5.46 2.40
C ARG A 6 -8.27 -5.84 3.62
N GLN A 7 -9.16 -6.82 3.47
CA GLN A 7 -9.96 -7.33 4.59
C GLN A 7 -9.08 -7.94 5.68
N ILE A 8 -8.13 -8.80 5.30
CA ILE A 8 -7.19 -9.43 6.25
C ILE A 8 -6.34 -8.36 6.97
N CYS A 9 -5.84 -7.35 6.25
CA CYS A 9 -5.10 -6.25 6.89
C CYS A 9 -5.95 -5.48 7.90
N LYS A 10 -7.23 -5.28 7.60
CA LYS A 10 -8.16 -4.62 8.51
C LYS A 10 -8.41 -5.46 9.75
N GLU A 11 -8.72 -6.74 9.60
CA GLU A 11 -8.94 -7.65 10.73
C GLU A 11 -7.72 -7.71 11.64
N PHE A 12 -6.52 -7.75 11.05
CA PHE A 12 -5.29 -7.75 11.82
C PHE A 12 -5.02 -6.43 12.54
N ALA A 13 -5.28 -5.29 11.90
CA ALA A 13 -5.21 -3.99 12.57
C ALA A 13 -6.24 -3.85 13.71
N ASP A 14 -7.46 -4.35 13.49
CA ASP A 14 -8.53 -4.35 14.50
C ASP A 14 -8.19 -5.28 15.68
N LEU A 15 -7.48 -6.39 15.44
CA LEU A 15 -6.94 -7.25 16.51
C LEU A 15 -5.86 -6.52 17.32
N ILE A 16 -4.90 -5.86 16.65
CA ILE A 16 -3.85 -5.09 17.34
C ILE A 16 -4.47 -3.94 18.16
N ALA A 17 -5.51 -3.28 17.66
CA ALA A 17 -6.22 -2.22 18.38
C ALA A 17 -6.95 -2.72 19.65
N GLN A 18 -7.19 -4.03 19.76
CA GLN A 18 -7.75 -4.67 20.95
C GLN A 18 -6.69 -5.03 21.99
N ASP A 19 -5.40 -4.82 21.71
CA ASP A 19 -4.35 -5.04 22.70
C ASP A 19 -4.62 -4.22 23.98
N ARG A 20 -4.64 -4.90 25.12
CA ARG A 20 -4.79 -4.34 26.46
C ARG A 20 -3.53 -4.57 27.31
N SER A 21 -2.37 -4.47 26.69
CA SER A 21 -1.08 -4.51 27.38
C SER A 21 -0.98 -3.41 28.45
N PRO A 22 -0.52 -3.73 29.67
CA PRO A 22 -0.27 -2.72 30.70
C PRO A 22 0.96 -1.89 30.33
N LEU A 23 0.74 -0.70 29.77
CA LEU A 23 1.80 0.24 29.41
C LEU A 23 1.82 1.42 30.39
N GLY A 24 3.01 1.79 30.87
CA GLY A 24 3.16 2.83 31.90
C GLY A 24 2.39 2.47 33.18
N ASN A 25 1.49 3.35 33.62
CA ASN A 25 0.66 3.10 34.80
C ASN A 25 -0.74 2.54 34.47
N SER A 26 -1.01 2.23 33.18
CA SER A 26 -2.29 1.67 32.76
C SER A 26 -2.40 0.18 33.10
N ARG A 27 -3.59 -0.24 33.57
CA ARG A 27 -3.92 -1.65 33.85
C ARG A 27 -5.32 -1.97 33.34
N PRO A 28 -5.52 -1.96 32.01
CA PRO A 28 -6.83 -2.28 31.44
C PRO A 28 -7.23 -3.73 31.71
N SER A 29 -8.54 -3.99 31.75
CA SER A 29 -9.06 -5.35 31.76
C SER A 29 -8.78 -6.02 30.41
N LEU A 30 -8.28 -7.26 30.45
CA LEU A 30 -7.95 -8.03 29.25
C LEU A 30 -9.23 -8.57 28.63
N ILE A 31 -9.39 -8.39 27.32
CA ILE A 31 -10.60 -8.76 26.56
C ILE A 31 -10.35 -9.83 25.50
N LEU A 32 -9.08 -10.05 25.14
CA LEU A 32 -8.65 -11.06 24.18
C LEU A 32 -8.40 -12.39 24.87
N GLU A 33 -8.46 -13.47 24.10
CA GLU A 33 -8.05 -14.81 24.56
C GLU A 33 -6.64 -14.77 25.18
N PRO A 34 -6.39 -15.46 26.30
CA PRO A 34 -5.14 -15.34 27.05
C PRO A 34 -3.87 -15.57 26.21
N GLY A 35 -3.90 -16.52 25.27
CA GLY A 35 -2.77 -16.79 24.38
C GLY A 35 -2.46 -15.64 23.43
N VAL A 36 -3.49 -15.01 22.87
CA VAL A 36 -3.34 -13.87 21.95
C VAL A 36 -2.86 -12.65 22.71
N GLN A 37 -3.49 -12.34 23.85
CA GLN A 37 -3.10 -11.21 24.68
C GLN A 37 -1.67 -11.35 25.20
N SER A 38 -1.23 -12.55 25.56
CA SER A 38 0.14 -12.81 26.02
C SER A 38 1.17 -12.46 24.94
N CYS A 39 0.95 -12.91 23.70
CA CYS A 39 1.83 -12.58 22.57
C CYS A 39 1.88 -11.08 22.29
N LEU A 40 0.73 -10.41 22.28
CA LEU A 40 0.65 -8.96 22.08
C LEU A 40 1.32 -8.19 23.23
N THR A 41 1.14 -8.64 24.47
CA THR A 41 1.78 -8.06 25.65
C THR A 41 3.29 -8.19 25.59
N HIS A 42 3.79 -9.36 25.24
CA HIS A 42 5.23 -9.55 25.04
C HIS A 42 5.76 -8.59 23.97
N PHE A 43 5.09 -8.52 22.81
CA PHE A 43 5.47 -7.62 21.73
C PHE A 43 5.43 -6.14 22.14
N SER A 44 4.38 -5.71 22.83
CA SER A 44 4.23 -4.34 23.33
C SER A 44 5.29 -3.98 24.37
N LEU A 45 5.71 -4.92 25.23
CA LEU A 45 6.79 -4.68 26.19
C LEU A 45 8.15 -4.54 25.51
N ILE A 46 8.51 -5.41 24.55
CA ILE A 46 9.80 -5.33 23.85
C ILE A 46 9.88 -4.13 22.89
N THR A 47 8.74 -3.68 22.36
CA THR A 47 8.65 -2.51 21.48
C THR A 47 8.25 -1.24 22.21
N HIS A 48 8.25 -1.24 23.55
CA HIS A 48 7.86 -0.07 24.35
C HIS A 48 6.51 0.56 23.93
N GLY A 49 5.56 -0.25 23.47
CA GLY A 49 4.23 0.15 23.07
C GLY A 49 4.11 0.76 21.66
N PHE A 50 5.21 1.01 20.94
CA PHE A 50 5.13 1.58 19.58
C PHE A 50 4.96 0.54 18.47
N GLY A 51 5.22 -0.75 18.76
CA GLY A 51 5.21 -1.81 17.74
C GLY A 51 3.87 -1.97 17.03
N GLY A 52 2.76 -1.97 17.79
CA GLY A 52 1.41 -2.06 17.21
C GLY A 52 1.12 -0.92 16.22
N PRO A 53 1.26 0.35 16.63
CA PRO A 53 1.17 1.51 15.74
C PRO A 53 2.08 1.42 14.50
N ALA A 54 3.32 0.97 14.67
CA ALA A 54 4.27 0.84 13.55
C ALA A 54 3.80 -0.20 12.51
N ILE A 55 3.29 -1.35 12.96
CA ILE A 55 2.72 -2.37 12.08
C ILE A 55 1.50 -1.83 11.33
N CYS A 56 0.58 -1.15 12.02
CA CYS A 56 -0.60 -0.55 11.38
C CYS A 56 -0.21 0.49 10.31
N ALA A 57 0.80 1.32 10.57
CA ALA A 57 1.32 2.27 9.60
C ALA A 57 1.93 1.57 8.37
N ALA A 58 2.74 0.53 8.60
CA ALA A 58 3.34 -0.26 7.52
C ALA A 58 2.29 -0.93 6.63
N LEU A 59 1.25 -1.52 7.23
CA LEU A 59 0.13 -2.14 6.49
C LEU A 59 -0.65 -1.11 5.69
N THR A 60 -0.83 0.10 6.21
CA THR A 60 -1.50 1.19 5.50
C THR A 60 -0.69 1.60 4.27
N ALA A 61 0.62 1.82 4.44
CA ALA A 61 1.52 2.16 3.33
C ALA A 61 1.53 1.06 2.26
N PHE A 62 1.60 -0.20 2.67
CA PHE A 62 1.61 -1.33 1.75
C PHE A 62 0.27 -1.50 1.02
N GLN A 63 -0.87 -1.34 1.70
CA GLN A 63 -2.18 -1.34 1.05
C GLN A 63 -2.30 -0.23 0.01
N ASN A 64 -1.80 0.97 0.31
CA ASN A 64 -1.80 2.10 -0.63
C ASN A 64 -0.91 1.80 -1.86
N TYR A 65 0.26 1.21 -1.65
CA TYR A 65 1.14 0.79 -2.73
C TYR A 65 0.47 -0.19 -3.69
N LEU A 66 -0.22 -1.21 -3.18
CA LEU A 66 -0.89 -2.20 -4.02
C LEU A 66 -2.02 -1.58 -4.83
N VAL A 67 -2.78 -0.66 -4.22
CA VAL A 67 -3.86 0.06 -4.90
C VAL A 67 -3.31 0.88 -6.05
N GLU A 68 -2.22 1.61 -5.83
CA GLU A 68 -1.60 2.43 -6.87
C GLU A 68 -0.98 1.57 -7.98
N SER A 69 -0.37 0.45 -7.61
CA SER A 69 0.22 -0.50 -8.56
C SER A 69 -0.82 -1.08 -9.52
N LEU A 70 -2.04 -1.36 -9.05
CA LEU A 70 -3.14 -1.80 -9.91
C LEU A 70 -3.58 -0.73 -10.92
N LYS A 71 -3.70 0.53 -10.48
CA LYS A 71 -4.01 1.65 -11.39
C LYS A 71 -2.95 1.78 -12.49
N GLY A 72 -1.68 1.58 -12.13
CA GLY A 72 -0.57 1.59 -13.10
C GLY A 72 -0.68 0.48 -14.14
N LEU A 73 -1.03 -0.73 -13.72
CA LEU A 73 -1.23 -1.88 -14.62
C LEU A 73 -2.43 -1.69 -15.56
N ASP A 74 -3.56 -1.21 -15.04
CA ASP A 74 -4.75 -0.92 -15.85
C ASP A 74 -4.45 0.11 -16.95
N LYS A 75 -3.65 1.13 -16.62
CA LYS A 75 -3.23 2.17 -17.58
C LYS A 75 -2.33 1.61 -18.68
N MET A 76 -1.40 0.71 -18.34
CA MET A 76 -0.55 0.04 -19.34
C MET A 76 -1.36 -0.86 -20.28
N PHE A 77 -2.32 -1.62 -19.74
CA PHE A 77 -3.15 -2.52 -20.54
C PHE A 77 -4.06 -1.76 -21.52
N MET A 78 -4.68 -0.66 -21.07
CA MET A 78 -5.47 0.23 -21.93
C MET A 78 -4.61 0.92 -23.00
N ASN A 79 -3.35 1.26 -22.70
CA ASN A 79 -2.45 1.90 -23.66
C ASN A 79 -1.86 0.92 -24.70
N SER A 80 -1.83 -0.39 -24.42
CA SER A 80 -1.35 -1.40 -25.37
C SER A 80 -2.39 -1.85 -26.40
N THR A 81 -3.69 -1.59 -26.19
CA THR A 81 -4.76 -1.99 -27.11
C THR A 81 -5.20 -0.88 -28.09
N GLY A 82 -4.57 0.30 -28.05
CA GLY A 82 -4.92 1.47 -28.87
C GLY A 82 -4.05 1.74 -30.11
N ASN A 83 -2.97 0.99 -30.35
CA ASN A 83 -2.08 1.23 -31.49
C ASN A 83 -2.43 0.36 -32.70
N GLY A 84 -3.61 0.60 -33.27
CA GLY A 84 -3.93 0.21 -34.64
C GLY A 84 -3.95 1.43 -35.56
N HIS A 85 -3.08 1.43 -36.59
CA HIS A 85 -2.92 2.42 -37.68
C HIS A 85 -2.25 3.76 -37.30
N THR A 86 -1.22 4.26 -37.99
CA THR A 86 -0.90 4.16 -39.43
C THR A 86 0.61 4.04 -39.69
N ALA A 87 1.01 2.97 -40.40
CA ALA A 87 2.15 3.03 -41.31
C ALA A 87 1.63 3.51 -42.68
N GLY A 88 2.27 4.51 -43.29
CA GLY A 88 1.83 5.09 -44.55
C GLY A 88 2.75 6.21 -45.04
N ASP A 89 3.88 5.79 -45.59
CA ASP A 89 4.79 6.42 -46.57
C ASP A 89 4.31 7.72 -47.25
N SER A 90 5.19 8.74 -47.28
CA SER A 90 5.40 9.63 -48.45
C SER A 90 6.71 10.43 -48.33
N LYS A 91 7.54 10.30 -49.36
CA LYS A 91 8.86 10.89 -49.63
C LYS A 91 8.90 12.44 -49.68
N GLY A 92 10.10 13.02 -49.49
CA GLY A 92 10.47 14.47 -49.43
C GLY A 92 10.20 15.32 -50.70
N PRO A 93 10.80 16.54 -50.89
CA PRO A 93 12.16 16.98 -50.51
C PRO A 93 12.33 18.42 -49.92
N GLU A 94 13.54 18.67 -49.42
CA GLU A 94 14.33 19.91 -49.23
C GLU A 94 13.84 21.21 -49.89
N LYS A 95 13.79 22.34 -49.13
CA LYS A 95 14.19 23.71 -49.55
C LYS A 95 14.59 24.60 -48.35
N ASP A 96 15.82 25.11 -48.41
CA ASP A 96 16.37 26.27 -47.68
C ASP A 96 15.44 27.48 -47.56
N VAL A 97 15.58 28.30 -46.51
CA VAL A 97 15.83 29.78 -46.57
C VAL A 97 16.23 30.34 -45.17
N LYS A 98 17.54 30.63 -45.02
CA LYS A 98 18.19 31.92 -44.68
C LYS A 98 17.65 32.85 -43.54
N HIS A 99 18.56 33.10 -42.57
CA HIS A 99 18.98 34.37 -41.92
C HIS A 99 17.96 35.40 -41.37
N ARG A 100 18.18 35.78 -40.09
CA ARG A 100 18.54 37.15 -39.65
C ARG A 100 18.88 37.12 -38.15
N LYS A 101 20.13 37.34 -37.74
CA LYS A 101 20.89 38.59 -37.55
C LYS A 101 20.68 39.17 -36.15
#